data_AF-A0A665V6D6-F1
#
_entry.id   AF-A0A665V6D6-F1
#
_cell.length_a   1.000
_cell.length_b   1.000
_cell.length_c   1.000
_cell.angle_alpha   90.00
_cell.angle_beta   90.00
_cell.angle_gamma   90.00
#
_symmetry.space_group_name_H-M   'P 1'
#
loop_
_entity.id
_entity.type
_entity.pdbx_description
1 polymer ?
#
loop_
_entity_poly.entity_id
_entity_poly.type
_entity_poly.pdbx_seq_one_letter_code
_entity_poly.pdbx_strand_id
1 'polypeptide(L)'
;MKSSNFVMAAWRGCGLTFGRPQPASPVFCMMRRVLLSTQPVPAARLPYRVKVSAGKRYAWCACGHSKKQPFCDGAHKTAAPTISPLRFTPDKDRTLMLCACKQTKNAPHCDGSHFKVMWQDLVKSVKGVFK
;
A
#
# COMPACT_ATOMS: atom_id res chain seq x y z
N MET A 1 -11.38 -35.84 -61.09
CA MET A 1 -12.56 -35.73 -61.99
C MET A 1 -13.47 -34.64 -61.47
N LYS A 2 -13.69 -33.61 -62.31
CA LYS A 2 -14.77 -32.61 -62.31
C LYS A 2 -14.91 -31.73 -61.05
N SER A 3 -14.49 -30.47 -61.11
CA SER A 3 -15.20 -29.35 -61.76
C SER A 3 -16.26 -28.75 -60.83
N SER A 4 -16.03 -27.51 -60.39
CA SER A 4 -17.00 -26.45 -60.66
C SER A 4 -16.37 -25.08 -60.47
N ASN A 5 -16.21 -24.37 -61.58
CA ASN A 5 -15.96 -22.94 -61.64
C ASN A 5 -17.23 -22.20 -61.22
N PHE A 6 -17.08 -21.14 -60.43
CA PHE A 6 -18.05 -20.06 -60.39
C PHE A 6 -17.29 -18.75 -60.53
N VAL A 7 -17.33 -18.19 -61.74
CA VAL A 7 -16.91 -16.82 -62.02
C VAL A 7 -18.12 -16.12 -62.61
N MET A 8 -18.65 -15.15 -61.88
CA MET A 8 -19.51 -14.10 -62.42
C MET A 8 -19.13 -12.76 -61.78
N ALA A 9 -18.59 -11.91 -62.66
CA ALA A 9 -18.59 -10.45 -62.72
C ALA A 9 -19.24 -9.62 -61.61
N ALA A 10 -18.57 -8.52 -61.22
CA ALA A 10 -19.03 -7.12 -61.41
C ALA A 10 -18.05 -6.17 -60.69
N TRP A 11 -17.30 -5.32 -61.39
CA TRP A 11 -17.66 -3.94 -61.75
C TRP A 11 -18.12 -3.07 -60.58
N ARG A 12 -17.20 -2.26 -60.04
CA ARG A 12 -17.09 -0.80 -60.23
C ARG A 12 -16.29 -0.22 -59.07
N GLY A 13 -15.19 0.43 -59.41
CA GLY A 13 -14.43 1.25 -58.48
C GLY A 13 -15.30 2.39 -57.95
N CYS A 14 -15.21 2.61 -56.64
CA CYS A 14 -15.48 3.90 -56.04
C CYS A 14 -14.31 4.15 -55.09
N GLY A 15 -13.52 5.19 -55.40
CA GLY A 15 -12.34 5.55 -54.64
C GLY A 15 -12.73 5.95 -53.22
N LEU A 16 -12.33 5.13 -52.26
CA LEU A 16 -12.21 5.53 -50.86
C LEU A 16 -10.75 5.91 -50.64
N THR A 17 -10.56 7.18 -50.32
CA THR A 17 -9.31 7.76 -49.88
C THR A 17 -8.74 6.91 -48.74
N PHE A 18 -7.49 6.50 -48.90
CA PHE A 18 -6.70 5.80 -47.89
C PHE A 18 -6.66 6.67 -46.62
N GLY A 19 -7.49 6.33 -45.64
CA GLY A 19 -7.37 6.81 -44.28
C GLY A 19 -6.04 6.32 -43.71
N ARG A 20 -5.13 7.27 -43.50
CA ARG A 20 -3.80 7.08 -42.89
C ARG A 20 -3.92 6.26 -41.59
N PRO A 21 -3.17 5.16 -41.41
CA PRO A 21 -3.11 4.51 -40.10
C PRO A 21 -2.46 5.49 -39.13
N GLN A 22 -3.20 5.87 -38.09
CA GLN A 22 -2.63 6.57 -36.94
C GLN A 22 -1.61 5.61 -36.30
N PRO A 23 -0.33 5.98 -36.17
CA PRO A 23 0.58 5.19 -35.35
C PRO A 23 0.05 5.27 -33.93
N ALA A 24 -0.40 4.14 -33.40
CA ALA A 24 -0.64 3.98 -31.98
C ALA A 24 0.67 4.34 -31.27
N SER A 25 0.75 5.59 -30.82
CA SER A 25 1.81 6.02 -29.93
C SER A 25 1.78 5.05 -28.75
N PRO A 26 2.91 4.49 -28.33
CA PRO A 26 2.92 3.68 -27.14
C PRO A 26 2.61 4.68 -26.03
N VAL A 27 1.35 4.67 -25.58
CA VAL A 27 1.01 5.25 -24.30
C VAL A 27 1.67 4.30 -23.32
N PHE A 28 2.98 4.52 -23.11
CA PHE A 28 3.71 4.03 -21.97
C PHE A 28 3.02 4.72 -20.80
N CYS A 29 1.89 4.13 -20.39
CA CYS A 29 1.25 4.43 -19.14
C CYS A 29 2.36 4.22 -18.13
N MET A 30 2.93 5.33 -17.66
CA MET A 30 3.89 5.34 -16.58
C MET A 30 3.16 4.76 -15.39
N MET A 31 3.13 3.43 -15.28
CA MET A 31 2.86 2.72 -14.05
C MET A 31 4.00 3.12 -13.14
N ARG A 32 3.81 4.26 -12.48
CA ARG A 32 4.59 4.73 -11.37
C ARG A 32 4.63 3.55 -10.43
N ARG A 33 5.77 2.87 -10.36
CA ARG A 33 6.01 1.73 -9.48
C ARG A 33 5.89 2.29 -8.07
N VAL A 34 4.67 2.36 -7.55
CA VAL A 34 4.41 2.73 -6.16
C VAL A 34 5.18 1.70 -5.37
N LEU A 35 6.25 2.13 -4.69
CA LEU A 35 7.09 1.26 -3.88
C LEU A 35 6.18 0.63 -2.82
N LEU A 36 5.74 -0.59 -3.11
CA LEU A 36 4.80 -1.32 -2.29
C LEU A 36 5.58 -1.89 -1.11
N SER A 37 5.34 -1.36 0.08
CA SER A 37 6.03 -1.87 1.26
C SER A 37 5.39 -3.19 1.68
N THR A 38 6.19 -4.25 1.68
CA THR A 38 5.81 -5.57 2.20
C THR A 38 6.02 -5.68 3.71
N GLN A 39 6.71 -4.71 4.31
CA GLN A 39 7.05 -4.69 5.74
C GLN A 39 6.47 -3.47 6.45
N PRO A 40 6.11 -3.60 7.74
CA PRO A 40 5.65 -2.48 8.53
C PRO A 40 6.81 -1.53 8.85
N VAL A 41 6.56 -0.23 8.70
CA VAL A 41 7.54 0.81 9.01
C VAL A 41 7.28 1.38 10.41
N PRO A 42 8.30 1.60 11.25
CA PRO A 42 8.13 2.30 12.51
C PRO A 42 7.63 3.73 12.28
N ALA A 43 6.44 4.05 12.80
CA ALA A 43 5.88 5.40 12.69
C ALA A 43 6.46 6.35 13.75
N ALA A 44 6.74 5.83 14.94
CA ALA A 44 7.51 6.51 15.98
C ALA A 44 8.30 5.48 16.82
N ARG A 45 9.28 5.97 17.58
CA ARG A 45 10.12 5.13 18.45
C ARG A 45 9.53 4.97 19.86
N LEU A 46 8.57 5.79 20.25
CA LEU A 46 7.88 5.72 21.53
C LEU A 46 6.38 5.40 21.34
N PRO A 47 5.75 4.68 22.28
CA PRO A 47 4.33 4.37 22.21
C PRO A 47 3.44 5.59 22.42
N TYR A 48 2.22 5.54 21.87
CA TYR A 48 1.20 6.58 22.06
C TYR A 48 0.34 6.29 23.28
N ARG A 49 0.20 7.27 24.17
CA ARG A 49 -0.80 7.26 25.27
C ARG A 49 -2.13 7.72 24.71
N VAL A 50 -3.13 6.84 24.68
CA VAL A 50 -4.45 7.17 24.14
C VAL A 50 -5.55 6.77 25.12
N LYS A 51 -6.43 7.72 25.43
CA LYS A 51 -7.69 7.46 26.16
C LYS A 51 -8.66 6.80 25.19
N VAL A 52 -9.12 5.60 25.50
CA VAL A 52 -10.10 4.87 24.71
C VAL A 52 -11.37 4.67 25.51
N SER A 53 -12.51 4.83 24.84
CA SER A 53 -13.84 4.56 25.40
C SER A 53 -14.31 3.13 25.17
N ALA A 54 -15.05 2.58 26.12
CA ALA A 54 -15.72 1.30 26.07
C ALA A 54 -16.71 1.23 24.90
N GLY A 55 -16.78 0.07 24.24
CA GLY A 55 -17.72 -0.16 23.12
C GLY A 55 -17.39 0.59 21.82
N LYS A 56 -16.48 1.57 21.84
CA LYS A 56 -16.05 2.29 20.63
C LYS A 56 -15.07 1.46 19.82
N ARG A 57 -15.33 1.33 18.52
CA ARG A 57 -14.46 0.58 17.59
C ARG A 57 -13.28 1.44 17.16
N TYR A 58 -12.08 0.93 17.31
CA TYR A 58 -10.85 1.55 16.85
C TYR A 58 -10.16 0.67 15.81
N ALA A 59 -9.42 1.30 14.89
CA ALA A 59 -8.57 0.62 13.93
C ALA A 59 -7.13 1.08 14.13
N TRP A 60 -6.30 0.22 14.72
CA TRP A 60 -4.88 0.49 14.92
C TRP A 60 -4.12 0.33 13.59
N CYS A 61 -3.23 1.28 13.29
CA CYS A 61 -2.40 1.23 12.10
C CYS A 61 -1.28 0.20 12.28
N ALA A 62 -1.31 -0.87 11.47
CA ALA A 62 -0.26 -1.90 11.48
C ALA A 62 0.89 -1.60 10.50
N CYS A 63 0.63 -0.89 9.40
CA CYS A 63 1.64 -0.68 8.34
C CYS A 63 2.65 0.46 8.62
N GLY A 64 2.31 1.42 9.49
CA GLY A 64 3.15 2.57 9.80
C GLY A 64 2.95 3.82 8.92
N HIS A 65 2.24 3.73 7.81
CA HIS A 65 2.09 4.83 6.84
C HIS A 65 0.93 5.80 7.12
N SER A 66 0.13 5.56 8.15
CA SER A 66 -0.98 6.47 8.51
C SER A 66 -0.45 7.82 8.98
N LYS A 67 -1.10 8.90 8.53
CA LYS A 67 -0.87 10.27 9.01
C LYS A 67 -1.60 10.55 10.32
N LYS A 68 -2.58 9.72 10.70
CA LYS A 68 -3.40 9.84 11.92
C LYS A 68 -3.00 8.80 12.97
N GLN A 69 -1.70 8.60 13.19
CA GLN A 69 -1.20 7.65 14.19
C GLN A 69 -1.79 7.93 15.58
N PRO A 70 -2.07 6.88 16.39
CA PRO A 70 -1.81 5.46 16.15
C PRO A 70 -2.87 4.73 15.30
N PHE A 71 -3.88 5.46 14.80
CA PHE A 71 -5.02 4.88 14.10
C PHE A 71 -4.83 4.84 12.59
N CYS A 72 -5.59 3.97 11.93
CA CYS A 72 -5.58 3.82 10.48
C CYS A 72 -6.40 4.92 9.79
N ASP A 73 -5.85 5.52 8.74
CA ASP A 73 -6.49 6.52 7.87
C ASP A 73 -6.75 6.01 6.44
N GLY A 74 -6.43 4.74 6.16
CA GLY A 74 -6.57 4.13 4.83
C GLY A 74 -5.29 4.14 3.99
N ALA A 75 -4.20 4.80 4.40
CA ALA A 75 -2.94 4.86 3.65
C ALA A 75 -2.33 3.49 3.32
N HIS A 76 -2.65 2.46 4.13
CA HIS A 76 -2.21 1.08 3.87
C HIS A 76 -2.65 0.56 2.49
N LYS A 77 -3.80 0.98 1.96
CA LYS A 77 -4.27 0.50 0.65
C LYS A 77 -3.31 0.81 -0.49
N THR A 78 -2.62 1.95 -0.40
CA THR A 78 -1.68 2.41 -1.43
C THR A 78 -0.24 2.07 -1.06
N ALA A 79 0.15 2.22 0.21
CA ALA A 79 1.54 2.06 0.63
C ALA A 79 1.91 0.62 1.01
N ALA A 80 0.96 -0.17 1.54
CA ALA A 80 1.20 -1.51 2.07
C ALA A 80 -0.10 -2.37 2.03
N PRO A 81 -0.61 -2.74 0.84
CA PRO A 81 -1.91 -3.38 0.68
C PRO A 81 -1.98 -4.79 1.28
N THR A 82 -0.82 -5.44 1.50
CA THR A 82 -0.72 -6.73 2.17
C THR A 82 -0.92 -6.62 3.69
N ILE A 83 -0.84 -5.41 4.26
CA ILE A 83 -0.91 -5.18 5.71
C ILE A 83 -2.24 -4.51 6.06
N SER A 84 -3.11 -5.27 6.70
CA SER A 84 -4.41 -4.78 7.17
C SER A 84 -4.34 -4.17 8.57
N PRO A 85 -5.11 -3.11 8.87
CA PRO A 85 -5.19 -2.54 10.22
C PRO A 85 -5.90 -3.48 11.19
N LEU A 86 -5.46 -3.49 12.45
CA LEU A 86 -6.08 -4.30 13.49
C LEU A 86 -7.26 -3.54 14.10
N ARG A 87 -8.46 -4.13 14.03
CA ARG A 87 -9.67 -3.58 14.65
C ARG A 87 -9.82 -4.13 16.06
N PHE A 88 -10.10 -3.25 17.02
CA PHE A 88 -10.38 -3.66 18.40
C PHE A 88 -11.44 -2.76 19.02
N THR A 89 -12.12 -3.31 20.03
CA THR A 89 -13.14 -2.61 20.83
C THR A 89 -12.76 -2.79 22.29
N PRO A 90 -12.45 -1.73 23.04
CA PRO A 90 -12.20 -1.82 24.47
C PRO A 90 -13.50 -2.14 25.23
N ASP A 91 -13.41 -2.95 26.28
CA ASP A 91 -14.55 -3.23 27.16
C ASP A 91 -14.78 -2.14 28.21
N LYS A 92 -13.74 -1.37 28.53
CA LYS A 92 -13.75 -0.35 29.58
C LYS A 92 -13.03 0.92 29.12
N ASP A 93 -13.46 2.05 29.68
CA ASP A 93 -12.77 3.33 29.52
C ASP A 93 -11.41 3.28 30.21
N ARG A 94 -10.33 3.36 29.44
CA ARG A 94 -8.97 3.31 29.99
C ARG A 94 -7.98 4.03 29.09
N THR A 95 -6.81 4.35 29.66
CA THR A 95 -5.68 4.84 28.87
C THR A 95 -4.82 3.65 28.45
N LEU A 96 -4.64 3.48 27.13
CA LEU A 96 -3.82 2.41 26.56
C LEU A 96 -2.53 2.98 25.99
N MET A 97 -1.46 2.19 26.12
CA MET A 97 -0.19 2.41 25.42
C MET A 97 -0.24 1.68 24.08
N LEU A 98 -0.51 2.39 23.00
CA LEU A 98 -0.58 1.81 21.66
C LEU A 98 0.79 1.82 20.98
N CYS A 99 1.10 0.73 20.28
CA CYS A 99 2.38 0.57 19.62
C CYS A 99 2.54 1.52 18.41
N ALA A 100 3.66 2.23 18.38
CA ALA A 100 4.04 3.12 17.28
C ALA A 100 5.11 2.53 16.36
N CYS A 101 6.00 1.67 16.88
CA CYS A 101 7.10 1.11 16.12
C CYS A 101 6.70 -0.04 15.18
N LYS A 102 5.48 -0.59 15.35
CA LYS A 102 4.89 -1.67 14.55
C LYS A 102 5.64 -3.01 14.62
N GLN A 103 6.51 -3.18 15.62
CA GLN A 103 7.27 -4.41 15.89
C GLN A 103 6.78 -5.13 17.15
N THR A 104 5.62 -4.74 17.71
CA THR A 104 5.04 -5.39 18.90
C THR A 104 4.57 -6.80 18.56
N LYS A 105 4.76 -7.73 19.49
CA LYS A 105 4.14 -9.06 19.44
C LYS A 105 2.76 -9.09 20.06
N ASN A 106 2.41 -8.07 20.86
CA ASN A 106 1.14 -7.93 21.56
C ASN A 106 0.29 -6.81 20.96
N ALA A 107 0.04 -6.85 19.64
CA ALA A 107 -0.74 -5.83 18.96
C ALA A 107 -2.17 -5.76 19.53
N PRO A 108 -2.73 -4.55 19.76
CA PRO A 108 -2.23 -3.22 19.38
C PRO A 108 -1.35 -2.54 20.45
N HIS A 109 -1.09 -3.21 21.56
CA HIS A 109 -0.41 -2.65 22.73
C HIS A 109 1.11 -2.62 22.58
N CYS A 110 1.75 -1.73 23.35
CA CYS A 110 3.21 -1.71 23.46
C CYS A 110 3.70 -2.80 24.42
N ASP A 111 4.68 -3.57 23.98
CA ASP A 111 5.35 -4.66 24.71
C ASP A 111 6.83 -4.36 25.00
N GLY A 112 7.29 -3.12 24.74
CA GLY A 112 8.71 -2.75 24.85
C GLY A 112 9.56 -3.07 23.61
N SER A 113 9.03 -3.73 22.57
CA SER A 113 9.81 -4.04 21.35
C SER A 113 10.38 -2.81 20.63
N HIS A 114 9.88 -1.61 20.94
CA HIS A 114 10.40 -0.34 20.44
C HIS A 114 11.82 0.00 20.90
N PHE A 115 12.31 -0.54 22.02
CA PHE A 115 13.69 -0.35 22.46
C PHE A 115 14.70 -0.95 21.47
N LYS A 116 14.41 -2.15 20.95
CA LYS A 116 15.24 -2.80 19.92
C LYS A 116 15.32 -1.94 18.67
N VAL A 117 14.20 -1.36 18.28
CA VAL A 117 14.10 -0.49 17.11
C VAL A 117 14.95 0.78 17.33
N MET A 118 14.79 1.44 18.48
CA MET A 118 15.57 2.63 18.85
C MET A 118 17.08 2.35 18.86
N TRP A 119 17.49 1.22 19.45
CA TRP A 119 18.88 0.79 19.47
C TRP A 119 19.44 0.56 18.06
N GLN A 120 18.67 -0.07 17.17
CA GLN A 120 19.09 -0.28 15.79
C GLN A 120 19.32 1.03 15.04
N ASP A 121 18.50 2.06 15.28
CA ASP A 121 18.70 3.36 14.65
C ASP A 121 19.93 4.08 15.19
N LEU A 122 20.17 4.00 16.51
CA LEU A 122 21.37 4.52 17.14
C LEU A 122 22.63 3.87 16.54
N VAL A 123 22.67 2.53 16.48
CA VAL A 123 23.80 1.78 15.91
C VAL A 123 24.03 2.17 14.44
N LYS A 124 22.96 2.35 13.65
CA LYS A 124 23.07 2.80 12.26
C LYS A 124 23.64 4.21 12.17
N SER A 125 23.19 5.12 13.03
CA SER A 125 23.69 6.50 13.08
C SER A 125 25.18 6.53 13.42
N VAL A 126 25.61 5.81 14.46
CA VAL A 126 27.02 5.73 14.87
C VAL A 126 27.88 5.13 13.75
N LYS A 127 27.45 4.02 13.15
CA LYS A 127 28.19 3.41 12.01
C LYS A 127 28.29 4.34 10.80
N GLY A 128 27.32 5.22 10.59
CA GLY A 128 27.34 6.23 9.54
C GLY A 128 28.34 7.35 9.79
N VAL A 129 28.69 7.64 11.05
CA VAL A 129 29.70 8.65 11.41
C VAL A 129 31.13 8.13 11.19
N PHE A 130 31.34 6.83 11.38
CA PHE A 130 32.66 6.18 11.22
C PHE A 130 32.89 5.57 9.82
N LYS A 131 32.03 5.88 8.84
CA LYS A 131 32.16 5.43 7.45
C LYS A 131 32.51 6.60 6.55
#